data_AF-A0A4P7H1X0-F1
#
_entry.id   AF-A0A4P7H1X0-F1
#
_cell.length_a   1.000
_cell.length_b   1.000
_cell.length_c   1.000
_cell.angle_alpha   90.00
_cell.angle_beta   90.00
_cell.angle_gamma   90.00
#
_symmetry.space_group_name_H-M   'P 1'
#
loop_
_entity.id
_entity.type
_entity.pdbx_description
1 polymer ?
#
loop_
_entity_poly.entity_id
_entity_poly.type
_entity_poly.pdbx_seq_one_letter_code
_entity_poly.pdbx_strand_id
1 'polypeptide(L)'
;MRPEFVVLAKGSEGGGAALDQVIVLTGSAMLVAAGLFWVAYLHRTRRITWLKNAADRLGQLGNRPGWVALPLAVFITTILTALLGFIWDVSLHIGKGRDVGPLANPAHYFIMIGLFFLFIAGMLAVVLPLDEKPGPAAIRITRTWYAPVGGVLMAAVGLYALIGFPLDDIWHRLFGQDVTLWGPTHLMLIGGAGLSLVAVLLLEFEGRLDRPDPDRADGRLLWMFRVFAFGGLLIGMSVYQVEFDFGVEQFRLVFQPMLIVAASTLALVSARYTLGRGSAVVAVLFAFLVRGVVAVLVGPILGAPHNVFPLYLGVAVVVELMALLPLIRKPVWWGAVTGLAAATVGLWLESLWVGRMFVDPWPTNMWPELLAMAVPVGIAGGALGALLGMVLRGEPLPRPSVRRGLVVAAVLIAAAATANGLRVDVPENASATVRLQDAAPAPGGRMVTADVTLTPTDLVGDDPEWVQILGWQGGTGADSPGRGLVIDHLQRVEPGHYVSTKPVPAYGNWKTVLRVHDGYLLTALPVYMPEDRGIDAAGVPASNEFNRPFVSEITVLQRERSFDHPSWLLAAASLIVLICSLLVIWALAWGAARIVLAYRADVRAQGLATAVRR
;
A
#
# COMPACT_ATOMS: atom_id res chain seq x y z
N MET A 1 -54.46 0.24 5.50
CA MET A 1 -53.08 0.43 6.00
C MET A 1 -52.14 0.21 4.84
N ARG A 2 -51.62 1.29 4.24
CA ARG A 2 -50.51 1.22 3.29
C ARG A 2 -49.22 1.19 4.12
N PRO A 3 -48.27 0.29 3.85
CA PRO A 3 -46.97 0.37 4.52
C PRO A 3 -46.26 1.62 4.02
N GLU A 4 -46.04 2.57 4.91
CA GLU A 4 -45.13 3.68 4.67
C GLU A 4 -43.72 3.09 4.57
N PHE A 5 -43.17 3.11 3.36
CA PHE A 5 -41.75 2.95 3.16
C PHE A 5 -41.09 4.19 3.75
N VAL A 6 -40.66 4.08 5.01
CA VAL A 6 -39.75 5.06 5.61
C VAL A 6 -38.43 4.94 4.88
N VAL A 7 -38.19 5.86 3.95
CA VAL A 7 -36.86 6.14 3.44
C VAL A 7 -36.07 6.66 4.64
N LEU A 8 -35.27 5.79 5.25
CA LEU A 8 -34.27 6.19 6.25
C LEU A 8 -33.46 7.33 5.64
N ALA A 9 -33.43 8.45 6.34
CA ALA A 9 -32.62 9.60 5.97
C ALA A 9 -31.18 9.12 5.74
N LYS A 10 -30.62 9.44 4.57
CA LYS A 10 -29.19 9.27 4.25
C LYS A 10 -28.41 10.10 5.27
N GLY A 11 -27.78 9.43 6.24
CA GLY A 11 -26.67 10.03 7.00
C GLY A 11 -25.54 10.44 6.03
N SER A 12 -24.82 11.50 6.38
CA SER A 12 -23.66 11.98 5.62
C SER A 12 -22.47 11.03 5.69
N GLU A 13 -22.30 10.32 6.81
CA GLU A 13 -21.26 9.32 7.06
C GLU A 13 -21.90 8.09 7.77
N GLY A 14 -21.30 6.89 7.65
CA GLY A 14 -21.70 5.68 8.42
C GLY A 14 -22.45 4.55 7.68
N GLY A 15 -22.73 4.67 6.39
CA GLY A 15 -23.38 3.62 5.59
C GLY A 15 -22.52 3.11 4.43
N GLY A 16 -22.81 1.91 3.92
CA GLY A 16 -22.31 1.48 2.61
C GLY A 16 -22.81 2.37 1.47
N ALA A 17 -22.22 2.24 0.29
CA ALA A 17 -22.60 2.90 -0.94
C ALA A 17 -24.12 2.85 -1.21
N ALA A 18 -24.67 3.95 -1.71
CA ALA A 18 -26.06 3.99 -2.11
C ALA A 18 -26.33 2.93 -3.21
N LEU A 19 -27.41 2.15 -3.06
CA LEU A 19 -27.70 0.98 -3.92
C LEU A 19 -27.82 1.34 -5.40
N ASP A 20 -28.35 2.52 -5.71
CA ASP A 20 -28.42 3.07 -7.06
C ASP A 20 -27.03 3.25 -7.69
N GLN A 21 -26.07 3.77 -6.93
CA GLN A 21 -24.68 3.90 -7.39
C GLN A 21 -24.01 2.54 -7.59
N VAL A 22 -24.26 1.59 -6.70
CA VAL A 22 -23.77 0.20 -6.84
C VAL A 22 -24.31 -0.45 -8.12
N ILE A 23 -25.59 -0.27 -8.42
CA ILE A 23 -26.22 -0.78 -9.65
C ILE A 23 -25.60 -0.13 -10.89
N VAL A 24 -25.43 1.20 -10.90
CA VAL A 24 -24.83 1.93 -12.03
C VAL A 24 -23.40 1.47 -12.27
N LEU A 25 -22.59 1.36 -11.22
CA LEU A 25 -21.19 0.92 -11.31
C LEU A 25 -21.08 -0.52 -11.77
N THR A 26 -21.87 -1.43 -11.18
CA THR A 26 -21.89 -2.85 -11.55
C THR A 26 -22.34 -3.01 -12.99
N GLY A 27 -23.42 -2.34 -13.40
CA GLY A 27 -23.93 -2.38 -14.76
C GLY A 27 -22.91 -1.84 -15.77
N SER A 28 -22.27 -0.71 -15.47
CA SER A 28 -21.23 -0.13 -16.33
C SER A 28 -20.01 -1.05 -16.45
N ALA A 29 -19.54 -1.61 -15.34
CA ALA A 29 -18.44 -2.58 -15.33
C ALA A 29 -18.79 -3.84 -16.12
N MET A 30 -20.01 -4.36 -16.00
CA MET A 30 -20.49 -5.51 -16.77
C MET A 30 -20.55 -5.22 -18.27
N LEU A 31 -21.02 -4.03 -18.68
CA LEU A 31 -21.06 -3.62 -20.08
C LEU A 31 -19.66 -3.52 -20.69
N VAL A 32 -18.73 -2.87 -19.98
CA VAL A 32 -17.32 -2.79 -20.41
C VAL A 32 -16.69 -4.18 -20.47
N ALA A 33 -16.90 -5.00 -19.44
CA ALA A 33 -16.39 -6.37 -19.39
C ALA A 33 -16.96 -7.23 -20.53
N ALA A 34 -18.26 -7.11 -20.85
CA ALA A 34 -18.88 -7.80 -21.96
C ALA A 34 -18.30 -7.36 -23.32
N GLY A 35 -18.05 -6.06 -23.50
CA GLY A 35 -17.38 -5.53 -24.69
C GLY A 35 -15.95 -6.06 -24.85
N LEU A 36 -15.17 -6.06 -23.77
CA LEU A 36 -13.81 -6.61 -23.77
C LEU A 36 -13.78 -8.12 -23.96
N PHE A 37 -14.73 -8.85 -23.37
CA PHE A 37 -14.92 -10.27 -23.60
C PHE A 37 -15.28 -10.56 -25.06
N TRP A 38 -16.13 -9.73 -25.68
CA TRP A 38 -16.44 -9.83 -27.10
C TRP A 38 -15.20 -9.60 -27.98
N VAL A 39 -14.37 -8.60 -27.66
CA VAL A 39 -13.08 -8.40 -28.34
C VAL A 39 -12.18 -9.61 -28.18
N ALA A 40 -12.07 -10.17 -26.97
CA ALA A 40 -11.30 -11.39 -26.73
C ALA A 40 -11.84 -12.58 -27.55
N TYR A 41 -13.16 -12.76 -27.59
CA TYR A 41 -13.82 -13.78 -28.41
C TYR A 41 -13.51 -13.60 -29.90
N LEU A 42 -13.62 -12.38 -30.44
CA LEU A 42 -13.28 -12.08 -31.84
C LEU A 42 -11.81 -12.37 -32.13
N HIS A 43 -10.88 -12.03 -31.21
CA HIS A 43 -9.46 -12.35 -31.35
C HIS A 43 -9.22 -13.86 -31.34
N ARG A 44 -9.76 -14.58 -30.35
CA ARG A 44 -9.62 -16.04 -30.22
C ARG A 44 -10.26 -16.82 -31.37
N THR A 45 -11.29 -16.27 -32.00
CA THR A 45 -11.94 -16.83 -33.21
C THR A 45 -11.36 -16.29 -34.52
N ARG A 46 -10.28 -15.51 -34.46
CA ARG A 46 -9.56 -14.93 -35.61
C ARG A 46 -10.42 -14.04 -36.51
N ARG A 47 -11.48 -13.45 -35.96
CA ARG A 47 -12.34 -12.50 -36.66
C ARG A 47 -11.76 -11.07 -36.70
N ILE A 48 -10.74 -10.80 -35.89
CA ILE A 48 -9.99 -9.54 -35.88
C ILE A 48 -8.49 -9.81 -35.88
N THR A 49 -7.71 -8.91 -36.47
CA THR A 49 -6.23 -8.95 -36.47
C THR A 49 -5.61 -7.71 -35.82
N TRP A 50 -6.37 -6.63 -35.66
CA TRP A 50 -5.86 -5.35 -35.16
C TRP A 50 -5.26 -5.46 -33.75
N LEU A 51 -5.82 -6.29 -32.87
CA LEU A 51 -5.34 -6.47 -31.50
C LEU A 51 -3.94 -7.12 -31.48
N LYS A 52 -3.77 -8.20 -32.25
CA LYS A 52 -2.46 -8.84 -32.45
C LYS A 52 -1.46 -7.88 -33.08
N ASN A 53 -1.87 -7.18 -34.14
CA ASN A 53 -1.00 -6.24 -34.85
C ASN A 53 -0.53 -5.09 -33.94
N ALA A 54 -1.40 -4.56 -33.08
CA ALA A 54 -1.03 -3.54 -32.09
C ALA A 54 -0.04 -4.09 -31.07
N ALA A 55 -0.29 -5.31 -30.55
CA ALA A 55 0.58 -5.98 -29.61
C ALA A 55 1.97 -6.26 -30.21
N ASP A 56 2.03 -6.77 -31.44
CA ASP A 56 3.28 -7.07 -32.14
C ASP A 56 4.09 -5.81 -32.47
N ARG A 57 3.43 -4.73 -32.92
CA ARG A 57 4.09 -3.43 -33.16
C ARG A 57 4.75 -2.89 -31.89
N LEU A 58 4.05 -2.97 -30.77
CA LEU A 58 4.61 -2.55 -29.49
C LEU A 58 5.75 -3.49 -29.05
N GLY A 59 5.61 -4.80 -29.29
CA GLY A 59 6.63 -5.80 -29.05
C GLY A 59 7.94 -5.58 -29.81
N GLN A 60 7.85 -5.07 -31.05
CA GLN A 60 9.02 -4.74 -31.88
C GLN A 60 9.91 -3.67 -31.25
N LEU A 61 9.33 -2.69 -30.52
CA LEU A 61 10.10 -1.64 -29.85
C LEU A 61 11.05 -2.21 -28.78
N GLY A 62 10.60 -3.26 -28.08
CA GLY A 62 11.31 -3.84 -26.94
C GLY A 62 11.93 -5.22 -27.18
N ASN A 63 11.83 -5.78 -28.39
CA ASN A 63 12.14 -7.18 -28.65
C ASN A 63 11.47 -8.11 -27.62
N ARG A 64 10.15 -7.98 -27.51
CA ARG A 64 9.29 -8.80 -26.64
C ARG A 64 8.09 -9.31 -27.43
N PRO A 65 7.54 -10.48 -27.05
CA PRO A 65 6.27 -10.93 -27.61
C PRO A 65 5.14 -9.93 -27.36
N GLY A 66 4.18 -9.86 -28.28
CA GLY A 66 3.02 -8.97 -28.13
C GLY A 66 2.20 -9.25 -26.86
N TRP A 67 2.12 -10.52 -26.45
CA TRP A 67 1.47 -10.96 -25.21
C TRP A 67 2.19 -10.53 -23.92
N VAL A 68 3.37 -9.90 -24.02
CA VAL A 68 4.04 -9.20 -22.92
C VAL A 68 3.96 -7.70 -23.10
N ALA A 69 4.30 -7.19 -24.29
CA ALA A 69 4.47 -5.76 -24.51
C ALA A 69 3.18 -4.97 -24.27
N LEU A 70 2.06 -5.40 -24.85
CA LEU A 70 0.77 -4.72 -24.69
C LEU A 70 0.24 -4.79 -23.26
N PRO A 71 0.18 -5.97 -22.62
CA PRO A 71 -0.15 -6.07 -21.20
C PRO A 71 0.68 -5.15 -20.29
N LEU A 72 2.00 -5.09 -20.50
CA LEU A 72 2.85 -4.23 -19.67
C LEU A 72 2.59 -2.74 -19.90
N ALA A 73 2.33 -2.30 -21.12
CA ALA A 73 1.98 -0.90 -21.38
C ALA A 73 0.64 -0.50 -20.74
N VAL A 74 -0.38 -1.37 -20.85
CA VAL A 74 -1.66 -1.19 -20.17
C VAL A 74 -1.46 -1.15 -18.66
N PHE A 75 -0.67 -2.09 -18.12
CA PHE A 75 -0.35 -2.16 -16.70
C PHE A 75 0.32 -0.89 -16.18
N ILE A 76 1.36 -0.38 -16.85
CA ILE A 76 2.08 0.83 -16.41
C ILE A 76 1.12 2.03 -16.37
N THR A 77 0.31 2.19 -17.40
CA THR A 77 -0.66 3.30 -17.47
C THR A 77 -1.66 3.18 -16.32
N THR A 78 -2.19 1.98 -16.11
CA THR A 78 -3.29 1.76 -15.18
C THR A 78 -2.86 1.80 -13.72
N ILE A 79 -1.67 1.28 -13.38
CA ILE A 79 -1.15 1.34 -12.01
C ILE A 79 -0.79 2.77 -11.61
N LEU A 80 -0.30 3.59 -12.54
CA LEU A 80 -0.03 5.02 -12.28
C LEU A 80 -1.33 5.81 -12.10
N THR A 81 -2.35 5.53 -12.91
CA THR A 81 -3.70 6.07 -12.71
C THR A 81 -4.26 5.68 -11.34
N ALA A 82 -4.15 4.40 -10.96
CA ALA A 82 -4.60 3.92 -9.66
C ALA A 82 -3.85 4.60 -8.51
N LEU A 83 -2.52 4.77 -8.62
CA LEU A 83 -1.69 5.42 -7.61
C LEU A 83 -2.09 6.89 -7.40
N LEU A 84 -2.31 7.64 -8.48
CA LEU A 84 -2.78 9.03 -8.38
C LEU A 84 -4.14 9.08 -7.68
N GLY A 85 -5.07 8.24 -8.11
CA GLY A 85 -6.38 8.12 -7.47
C GLY A 85 -6.26 7.79 -5.99
N PHE A 86 -5.45 6.81 -5.64
CA PHE A 86 -5.28 6.35 -4.26
C PHE A 86 -4.72 7.42 -3.32
N ILE A 87 -3.62 8.09 -3.68
CA ILE A 87 -3.05 9.15 -2.83
C ILE A 87 -4.00 10.34 -2.72
N TRP A 88 -4.70 10.68 -3.83
CA TRP A 88 -5.70 11.74 -3.81
C TRP A 88 -6.88 11.40 -2.91
N ASP A 89 -7.35 10.15 -2.96
CA ASP A 89 -8.45 9.64 -2.16
C ASP A 89 -8.17 9.73 -0.66
N VAL A 90 -7.00 9.23 -0.24
CA VAL A 90 -6.55 9.33 1.15
C VAL A 90 -6.49 10.80 1.60
N SER A 91 -5.89 11.66 0.76
CA SER A 91 -5.78 13.08 1.05
C SER A 91 -7.16 13.75 1.17
N LEU A 92 -8.12 13.42 0.30
CA LEU A 92 -9.49 13.93 0.38
C LEU A 92 -10.22 13.44 1.62
N HIS A 93 -10.05 12.18 2.02
CA HIS A 93 -10.66 11.65 3.23
C HIS A 93 -10.11 12.29 4.52
N ILE A 94 -8.81 12.60 4.54
CA ILE A 94 -8.21 13.39 5.62
C ILE A 94 -8.75 14.83 5.60
N GLY A 95 -8.83 15.46 4.43
CA GLY A 95 -9.17 16.87 4.29
C GLY A 95 -10.67 17.19 4.43
N LYS A 96 -11.58 16.39 3.87
CA LYS A 96 -13.03 16.65 3.81
C LYS A 96 -13.90 15.64 4.56
N GLY A 97 -13.39 14.44 4.79
CA GLY A 97 -14.19 13.31 5.28
C GLY A 97 -14.65 12.40 4.15
N ARG A 98 -15.56 11.47 4.44
CA ARG A 98 -16.05 10.52 3.44
C ARG A 98 -17.29 11.04 2.73
N ASP A 99 -17.42 10.65 1.47
CA ASP A 99 -18.54 11.05 0.62
C ASP A 99 -19.75 10.13 0.79
N VAL A 100 -20.93 10.61 0.39
CA VAL A 100 -22.23 9.88 0.44
C VAL A 100 -22.30 8.69 -0.56
N GLY A 101 -21.17 8.28 -1.14
CA GLY A 101 -21.07 7.11 -2.01
C GLY A 101 -19.85 7.12 -2.95
N PRO A 102 -19.54 5.98 -3.60
CA PRO A 102 -18.33 5.78 -4.39
C PRO A 102 -18.20 6.73 -5.59
N LEU A 103 -19.30 7.25 -6.12
CA LEU A 103 -19.28 8.17 -7.27
C LEU A 103 -19.10 9.65 -6.90
N ALA A 104 -19.17 9.99 -5.61
CA ALA A 104 -19.05 11.38 -5.18
C ALA A 104 -17.58 11.84 -5.06
N ASN A 105 -16.67 10.90 -4.82
CA ASN A 105 -15.23 11.17 -4.81
C ASN A 105 -14.64 11.07 -6.24
N PRO A 106 -14.07 12.15 -6.80
CA PRO A 106 -13.42 12.09 -8.11
C PRO A 106 -12.21 11.13 -8.13
N ALA A 107 -11.53 10.94 -7.00
CA ALA A 107 -10.37 10.07 -6.89
C ALA A 107 -10.73 8.58 -7.07
N HIS A 108 -11.91 8.16 -6.62
CA HIS A 108 -12.38 6.77 -6.78
C HIS A 108 -12.44 6.33 -8.25
N TYR A 109 -12.78 7.21 -9.19
CA TYR A 109 -12.82 6.87 -10.61
C TYR A 109 -11.43 6.44 -11.12
N PHE A 110 -10.37 7.12 -10.68
CA PHE A 110 -9.00 6.77 -11.05
C PHE A 110 -8.59 5.40 -10.48
N ILE A 111 -8.97 5.12 -9.23
CA ILE A 111 -8.70 3.82 -8.60
C ILE A 111 -9.48 2.71 -9.31
N MET A 112 -10.79 2.90 -9.53
CA MET A 112 -11.65 1.90 -10.17
C MET A 112 -11.20 1.59 -11.60
N ILE A 113 -10.95 2.61 -12.42
CA ILE A 113 -10.42 2.45 -13.77
C ILE A 113 -9.05 1.76 -13.71
N GLY A 114 -8.19 2.20 -12.80
CA GLY A 114 -6.86 1.64 -12.55
C GLY A 114 -6.88 0.14 -12.24
N LEU A 115 -7.66 -0.27 -11.24
CA LEU A 115 -7.73 -1.68 -10.83
C LEU A 115 -8.46 -2.55 -11.85
N PHE A 116 -9.51 -2.03 -12.50
CA PHE A 116 -10.20 -2.75 -13.56
C PHE A 116 -9.26 -3.04 -14.73
N PHE A 117 -8.55 -2.03 -15.23
CA PHE A 117 -7.62 -2.23 -16.35
C PHE A 117 -6.34 -2.98 -15.95
N LEU A 118 -5.99 -3.03 -14.66
CA LEU A 118 -4.96 -3.93 -14.13
C LEU A 118 -5.35 -5.40 -14.34
N PHE A 119 -6.57 -5.77 -13.96
CA PHE A 119 -7.12 -7.10 -14.25
C PHE A 119 -7.13 -7.39 -15.76
N ILE A 120 -7.56 -6.41 -16.56
CA ILE A 120 -7.57 -6.53 -18.03
C ILE A 120 -6.16 -6.70 -18.61
N ALA A 121 -5.14 -6.03 -18.07
CA ALA A 121 -3.75 -6.21 -18.50
C ALA A 121 -3.32 -7.68 -18.35
N GLY A 122 -3.63 -8.30 -17.20
CA GLY A 122 -3.39 -9.74 -17.00
C GLY A 122 -4.17 -10.60 -17.99
N MET A 123 -5.46 -10.32 -18.18
CA MET A 123 -6.30 -11.06 -19.14
C MET A 123 -5.83 -10.91 -20.59
N LEU A 124 -5.28 -9.76 -20.99
CA LEU A 124 -4.67 -9.56 -22.30
C LEU A 124 -3.48 -10.52 -22.50
N ALA A 125 -2.61 -10.66 -21.50
CA ALA A 125 -1.50 -11.62 -21.56
C ALA A 125 -1.98 -13.07 -21.72
N VAL A 126 -3.12 -13.41 -21.11
CA VAL A 126 -3.75 -14.74 -21.23
C VAL A 126 -4.39 -14.96 -22.60
N VAL A 127 -5.03 -13.94 -23.19
CA VAL A 127 -5.82 -14.05 -24.42
C VAL A 127 -4.97 -13.98 -25.70
N LEU A 128 -3.91 -13.16 -25.70
CA LEU A 128 -3.12 -12.83 -26.88
C LEU A 128 -2.45 -14.03 -27.58
N PRO A 129 -1.82 -15.01 -26.89
CA PRO A 129 -1.11 -16.12 -27.53
C PRO A 129 -2.08 -17.06 -28.28
N LEU A 130 -2.09 -17.08 -29.62
CA LEU A 130 -3.04 -17.87 -30.43
C LEU A 130 -2.56 -19.30 -30.71
N ASP A 131 -1.43 -19.43 -31.40
CA ASP A 131 -0.93 -20.70 -31.96
C ASP A 131 0.42 -21.11 -31.36
N GLU A 132 0.87 -20.37 -30.35
CA GLU A 132 2.15 -20.58 -29.68
C GLU A 132 1.92 -20.98 -28.23
N LYS A 133 2.88 -21.74 -27.69
CA LYS A 133 2.96 -22.01 -26.27
C LYS A 133 3.86 -20.92 -25.67
N PRO A 134 3.35 -20.00 -24.83
CA PRO A 134 4.11 -18.88 -24.29
C PRO A 134 5.09 -19.37 -23.22
N GLY A 135 6.25 -19.85 -23.67
CA GLY A 135 7.30 -20.42 -22.83
C GLY A 135 7.03 -21.82 -22.26
N PRO A 136 8.05 -22.43 -21.64
CA PRO A 136 7.99 -23.81 -21.15
C PRO A 136 7.03 -24.00 -19.97
N ALA A 137 6.80 -22.94 -19.19
CA ALA A 137 6.00 -22.96 -17.97
C ALA A 137 4.49 -22.78 -18.18
N ALA A 138 4.07 -22.48 -19.42
CA ALA A 138 2.72 -22.08 -19.75
C ALA A 138 1.63 -22.98 -19.12
N ILE A 139 0.54 -22.35 -18.71
CA ILE A 139 -0.64 -23.03 -18.17
C ILE A 139 -1.54 -23.41 -19.34
N ARG A 140 -1.88 -24.70 -19.41
CA ARG A 140 -2.81 -25.22 -20.42
C ARG A 140 -4.25 -24.93 -19.98
N ILE A 141 -4.96 -24.09 -20.72
CA ILE A 141 -6.37 -23.77 -20.47
C ILE A 141 -7.27 -24.75 -21.23
N THR A 142 -6.99 -24.95 -22.53
CA THR A 142 -7.71 -25.92 -23.37
C THR A 142 -6.72 -26.80 -24.14
N ARG A 143 -7.20 -27.58 -25.12
CA ARG A 143 -6.31 -28.36 -25.97
C ARG A 143 -5.33 -27.50 -26.77
N THR A 144 -5.76 -26.31 -27.19
CA THR A 144 -5.04 -25.41 -28.10
C THR A 144 -4.75 -24.03 -27.48
N TRP A 145 -5.18 -23.77 -26.24
CA TRP A 145 -4.95 -22.49 -25.58
C TRP A 145 -4.01 -22.65 -24.39
N TYR A 146 -2.90 -21.92 -24.43
CA TYR A 146 -1.90 -21.84 -23.39
C TYR A 146 -1.71 -20.37 -22.97
N ALA A 147 -1.50 -20.14 -21.68
CA ALA A 147 -1.30 -18.81 -21.13
C ALA A 147 0.02 -18.71 -20.35
N PRO A 148 0.72 -17.56 -20.40
CA PRO A 148 1.90 -17.32 -19.58
C PRO A 148 1.53 -17.28 -18.11
N VAL A 149 2.41 -17.78 -17.24
CA VAL A 149 2.13 -17.86 -15.80
C VAL A 149 2.03 -16.45 -15.21
N GLY A 150 2.91 -15.53 -15.59
CA GLY A 150 2.90 -14.14 -15.16
C GLY A 150 1.60 -13.41 -15.53
N GLY A 151 1.03 -13.71 -16.70
CA GLY A 151 -0.25 -13.14 -17.13
C GLY A 151 -1.43 -13.64 -16.29
N VAL A 152 -1.47 -14.95 -16.02
CA VAL A 152 -2.49 -15.54 -15.13
C VAL A 152 -2.38 -15.00 -13.71
N LEU A 153 -1.15 -14.86 -13.18
CA LEU A 153 -0.93 -14.27 -11.87
C LEU A 153 -1.35 -12.80 -11.82
N MET A 154 -1.02 -12.02 -12.84
CA MET A 154 -1.42 -10.61 -12.93
C MET A 154 -2.95 -10.48 -12.95
N ALA A 155 -3.65 -11.33 -13.71
CA ALA A 155 -5.11 -11.36 -13.71
C ALA A 155 -5.66 -11.79 -12.34
N ALA A 156 -5.13 -12.83 -11.72
CA ALA A 156 -5.61 -13.30 -10.41
C ALA A 156 -5.42 -12.25 -9.30
N VAL A 157 -4.25 -11.62 -9.25
CA VAL A 157 -3.95 -10.57 -8.27
C VAL A 157 -4.74 -9.30 -8.55
N GLY A 158 -4.92 -8.95 -9.83
CA GLY A 158 -5.78 -7.83 -10.22
C GLY A 158 -7.25 -8.06 -9.91
N LEU A 159 -7.74 -9.29 -10.05
CA LEU A 159 -9.08 -9.66 -9.61
C LEU A 159 -9.20 -9.55 -8.08
N TYR A 160 -8.21 -10.01 -7.33
CA TYR A 160 -8.17 -9.88 -5.87
C TYR A 160 -8.22 -8.40 -5.43
N ALA A 161 -7.50 -7.51 -6.12
CA ALA A 161 -7.62 -6.07 -5.88
C ALA A 161 -9.03 -5.57 -6.23
N LEU A 162 -9.53 -5.91 -7.42
CA LEU A 162 -10.81 -5.41 -7.95
C LEU A 162 -12.02 -5.83 -7.09
N ILE A 163 -12.07 -7.08 -6.60
CA ILE A 163 -13.14 -7.53 -5.71
C ILE A 163 -13.07 -6.89 -4.32
N GLY A 164 -11.95 -6.25 -3.98
CA GLY A 164 -11.82 -5.46 -2.76
C GLY A 164 -12.90 -4.39 -2.68
N PHE A 165 -13.27 -3.72 -3.79
CA PHE A 165 -14.31 -2.68 -3.81
C PHE A 165 -15.71 -3.14 -3.35
N PRO A 166 -16.33 -4.16 -3.98
CA PRO A 166 -17.62 -4.64 -3.51
C PRO A 166 -17.54 -5.29 -2.12
N LEU A 167 -16.41 -5.90 -1.75
CA LEU A 167 -16.21 -6.43 -0.41
C LEU A 167 -16.10 -5.32 0.64
N ASP A 168 -15.49 -4.18 0.29
CA ASP A 168 -15.38 -2.98 1.12
C ASP A 168 -16.75 -2.36 1.41
N ASP A 169 -17.63 -2.29 0.40
CA ASP A 169 -19.02 -1.89 0.61
C ASP A 169 -19.75 -2.82 1.59
N ILE A 170 -19.58 -4.14 1.44
CA ILE A 170 -20.13 -5.12 2.38
C ILE A 170 -19.53 -4.94 3.77
N TRP A 171 -18.22 -4.72 3.86
CA TRP A 171 -17.51 -4.48 5.12
C TRP A 171 -18.09 -3.28 5.86
N HIS A 172 -18.25 -2.15 5.17
CA HIS A 172 -18.83 -0.94 5.76
C HIS A 172 -20.28 -1.11 6.21
N ARG A 173 -21.09 -1.91 5.50
CA ARG A 173 -22.45 -2.24 5.94
C ARG A 173 -22.49 -3.10 7.20
N LEU A 174 -21.47 -3.93 7.43
CA LEU A 174 -21.40 -4.84 8.57
C LEU A 174 -20.74 -4.22 9.80
N PHE A 175 -19.71 -3.41 9.59
CA PHE A 175 -18.81 -2.95 10.66
C PHE A 175 -18.74 -1.42 10.76
N GLY A 176 -19.54 -0.68 9.98
CA GLY A 176 -19.38 0.77 9.84
C GLY A 176 -18.12 1.14 9.04
N GLN A 177 -17.91 2.44 8.86
CA GLN A 177 -16.80 2.93 8.03
C GLN A 177 -15.50 2.95 8.84
N ASP A 178 -14.50 2.20 8.41
CA ASP A 178 -13.15 2.27 8.93
C ASP A 178 -12.34 3.31 8.16
N VAL A 179 -11.94 4.38 8.84
CA VAL A 179 -11.14 5.48 8.27
C VAL A 179 -9.65 5.17 8.44
N THR A 180 -9.23 3.97 8.02
CA THR A 180 -7.83 3.53 8.05
C THR A 180 -7.48 2.66 6.85
N LEU A 181 -6.28 2.83 6.30
CA LEU A 181 -5.71 1.99 5.24
C LEU A 181 -5.52 0.53 5.63
N TRP A 182 -5.48 0.23 6.93
CA TRP A 182 -5.32 -1.13 7.44
C TRP A 182 -6.65 -1.85 7.68
N GLY A 183 -7.75 -1.27 7.21
CA GLY A 183 -9.00 -1.99 6.98
C GLY A 183 -8.77 -3.26 6.16
N PRO A 184 -9.31 -4.43 6.53
CA PRO A 184 -9.02 -5.69 5.83
C PRO A 184 -9.28 -5.65 4.32
N THR A 185 -10.36 -5.01 3.87
CA THR A 185 -10.69 -4.84 2.46
C THR A 185 -9.79 -3.82 1.75
N HIS A 186 -9.37 -2.75 2.44
CA HIS A 186 -8.35 -1.82 1.95
C HIS A 186 -7.01 -2.53 1.71
N LEU A 187 -6.59 -3.42 2.63
CA LEU A 187 -5.39 -4.25 2.47
C LEU A 187 -5.46 -5.15 1.23
N MET A 188 -6.67 -5.61 0.84
CA MET A 188 -6.85 -6.34 -0.43
C MET A 188 -6.64 -5.44 -1.65
N LEU A 189 -7.25 -4.26 -1.65
CA LEU A 189 -7.15 -3.29 -2.75
C LEU A 189 -5.69 -2.88 -2.99
N ILE A 190 -5.04 -2.35 -1.96
CA ILE A 190 -3.67 -1.82 -2.07
C ILE A 190 -2.66 -2.96 -2.17
N GLY A 191 -2.88 -4.07 -1.47
CA GLY A 191 -1.99 -5.23 -1.52
C GLY A 191 -2.05 -5.97 -2.84
N GLY A 192 -3.22 -6.11 -3.44
CA GLY A 192 -3.36 -6.65 -4.79
C GLY A 192 -2.66 -5.77 -5.82
N ALA A 193 -2.91 -4.45 -5.79
CA ALA A 193 -2.22 -3.52 -6.67
C ALA A 193 -0.69 -3.58 -6.49
N GLY A 194 -0.18 -3.56 -5.26
CA GLY A 194 1.26 -3.61 -4.97
C GLY A 194 1.91 -4.94 -5.37
N LEU A 195 1.30 -6.07 -5.01
CA LEU A 195 1.85 -7.40 -5.30
C LEU A 195 1.75 -7.79 -6.79
N SER A 196 0.87 -7.16 -7.56
CA SER A 196 0.77 -7.37 -9.01
C SER A 196 2.08 -7.04 -9.76
N LEU A 197 2.92 -6.17 -9.19
CA LEU A 197 4.24 -5.84 -9.74
C LEU A 197 5.21 -7.03 -9.70
N VAL A 198 5.02 -8.00 -8.79
CA VAL A 198 5.73 -9.28 -8.85
C VAL A 198 5.30 -10.07 -10.09
N ALA A 199 4.01 -10.12 -10.40
CA ALA A 199 3.50 -10.78 -11.60
C ALA A 199 3.99 -10.10 -12.89
N VAL A 200 4.11 -8.77 -12.89
CA VAL A 200 4.75 -7.99 -13.97
C VAL A 200 6.20 -8.41 -14.21
N LEU A 201 7.00 -8.50 -13.14
CA LEU A 201 8.40 -8.94 -13.25
C LEU A 201 8.50 -10.36 -13.79
N LEU A 202 7.60 -11.26 -13.36
CA LEU A 202 7.53 -12.63 -13.87
C LEU A 202 7.11 -12.69 -15.36
N LEU A 203 6.12 -11.88 -15.76
CA LEU A 203 5.68 -11.80 -17.16
C LEU A 203 6.79 -11.24 -18.07
N GLU A 204 7.49 -10.20 -17.63
CA GLU A 204 8.66 -9.64 -18.33
C GLU A 204 9.76 -10.69 -18.48
N PHE A 205 10.00 -11.48 -17.42
CA PHE A 205 10.96 -12.58 -17.46
C PHE A 205 10.55 -13.67 -18.46
N GLU A 206 9.29 -14.12 -18.46
CA GLU A 206 8.79 -15.07 -19.47
C GLU A 206 8.96 -14.51 -20.90
N GLY A 207 8.61 -13.24 -21.13
CA GLY A 207 8.80 -12.58 -22.43
C GLY A 207 10.25 -12.45 -22.87
N ARG A 208 11.19 -12.34 -21.93
CA ARG A 208 12.63 -12.35 -22.20
C ARG A 208 13.14 -13.69 -22.66
N LEU A 209 12.55 -14.77 -22.16
CA LEU A 209 12.93 -16.13 -22.52
C LEU A 209 12.38 -16.50 -23.91
N ASP A 210 11.25 -15.91 -24.28
CA ASP A 210 10.53 -16.19 -25.54
C ASP A 210 10.63 -15.04 -26.56
N ARG A 211 11.73 -14.27 -26.50
CA ARG A 211 11.87 -13.05 -27.33
C ARG A 211 11.96 -13.39 -28.83
N PRO A 212 11.43 -12.53 -29.73
CA PRO A 212 11.47 -12.75 -31.17
C PRO A 212 12.89 -12.87 -31.76
N ASP A 213 13.82 -12.06 -31.28
CA ASP A 213 15.24 -12.07 -31.69
C ASP A 213 16.13 -12.43 -30.49
N PRO A 214 16.52 -13.71 -30.32
CA PRO A 214 17.34 -14.17 -29.21
C PRO A 214 18.73 -13.52 -29.14
N ASP A 215 19.30 -13.14 -30.29
CA ASP A 215 20.66 -12.64 -30.40
C ASP A 215 20.75 -11.15 -30.07
N ARG A 216 19.62 -10.42 -30.19
CA ARG A 216 19.55 -9.02 -29.80
C ARG A 216 19.59 -8.84 -28.29
N ALA A 217 20.67 -8.20 -27.84
CA ALA A 217 20.84 -7.76 -26.46
C ALA A 217 19.85 -6.65 -26.08
N ASP A 218 19.39 -6.67 -24.83
CA ASP A 218 18.57 -5.59 -24.27
C ASP A 218 19.42 -4.33 -24.13
N GLY A 219 18.96 -3.21 -24.70
CA GLY A 219 19.62 -1.91 -24.57
C GLY A 219 19.38 -1.23 -23.21
N ARG A 220 20.04 -0.10 -22.98
CA ARG A 220 19.90 0.70 -21.74
C ARG A 220 18.46 1.13 -21.42
N LEU A 221 17.66 1.42 -22.45
CA LEU A 221 16.25 1.80 -22.28
C LEU A 221 15.41 0.66 -21.67
N LEU A 222 15.60 -0.57 -22.15
CA LEU A 222 14.91 -1.75 -21.61
C LEU A 222 15.40 -2.08 -20.20
N TRP A 223 16.70 -1.93 -19.94
CA TRP A 223 17.23 -2.02 -18.59
C TRP A 223 16.54 -1.01 -17.67
N MET A 224 16.38 0.26 -18.10
CA MET A 224 15.71 1.30 -17.33
C MET A 224 14.24 0.96 -17.04
N PHE A 225 13.47 0.51 -18.02
CA PHE A 225 12.08 0.08 -17.78
C PHE A 225 11.98 -1.10 -16.80
N ARG A 226 12.94 -2.02 -16.83
CA ARG A 226 13.01 -3.11 -15.85
C ARG A 226 13.35 -2.60 -14.45
N VAL A 227 14.23 -1.61 -14.33
CA VAL A 227 14.46 -0.92 -13.06
C VAL A 227 13.19 -0.23 -12.56
N PHE A 228 12.43 0.42 -13.45
CA PHE A 228 11.16 1.06 -13.09
C PHE A 228 10.12 0.06 -12.57
N ALA A 229 10.11 -1.19 -13.04
CA ALA A 229 9.25 -2.23 -12.46
C ALA A 229 9.61 -2.54 -10.99
N PHE A 230 10.91 -2.52 -10.64
CA PHE A 230 11.33 -2.65 -9.23
C PHE A 230 11.06 -1.39 -8.41
N GLY A 231 11.22 -0.20 -8.99
CA GLY A 231 10.80 1.05 -8.33
C GLY A 231 9.27 1.09 -8.12
N GLY A 232 8.50 0.57 -9.08
CA GLY A 232 7.07 0.32 -8.93
C GLY A 232 6.77 -0.64 -7.79
N LEU A 233 7.48 -1.77 -7.69
CA LEU A 233 7.37 -2.71 -6.56
C LEU A 233 7.67 -2.03 -5.21
N LEU A 234 8.69 -1.17 -5.16
CA LEU A 234 8.98 -0.37 -3.97
C LEU A 234 7.79 0.54 -3.60
N ILE A 235 7.23 1.28 -4.57
CA ILE A 235 6.03 2.10 -4.36
C ILE A 235 4.88 1.23 -3.86
N GLY A 236 4.59 0.13 -4.56
CA GLY A 236 3.48 -0.77 -4.28
C GLY A 236 3.56 -1.42 -2.91
N MET A 237 4.76 -1.67 -2.39
CA MET A 237 4.96 -2.13 -1.01
C MET A 237 4.99 -0.98 0.01
N SER A 238 5.26 0.25 -0.43
CA SER A 238 5.28 1.43 0.44
C SER A 238 3.89 2.01 0.76
N VAL A 239 2.85 1.63 0.01
CA VAL A 239 1.48 2.16 0.22
C VAL A 239 0.90 1.84 1.60
N TYR A 240 1.35 0.75 2.25
CA TYR A 240 0.96 0.40 3.62
C TYR A 240 1.41 1.43 4.68
N GLN A 241 2.29 2.37 4.29
CA GLN A 241 2.85 3.40 5.16
C GLN A 241 2.16 4.76 5.00
N VAL A 242 1.17 4.87 4.11
CA VAL A 242 0.68 6.19 3.66
C VAL A 242 0.00 7.00 4.77
N GLU A 243 -0.55 6.39 5.82
CA GLU A 243 -1.03 7.18 6.97
C GLU A 243 0.09 7.95 7.68
N PHE A 244 1.27 7.34 7.82
CA PHE A 244 2.46 8.00 8.36
C PHE A 244 2.96 9.12 7.44
N ASP A 245 2.67 9.05 6.14
CA ASP A 245 3.04 10.12 5.20
C ASP A 245 2.29 11.43 5.47
N PHE A 246 1.16 11.36 6.16
CA PHE A 246 0.34 12.50 6.56
C PHE A 246 0.41 12.82 8.07
N GLY A 247 0.98 11.95 8.91
CA GLY A 247 0.97 12.10 10.38
C GLY A 247 -0.38 11.78 11.02
N VAL A 248 -1.17 10.90 10.38
CA VAL A 248 -2.52 10.51 10.82
C VAL A 248 -2.65 9.03 11.17
N GLU A 249 -1.51 8.34 11.32
CA GLU A 249 -1.44 6.93 11.67
C GLU A 249 -2.22 6.61 12.94
N GLN A 250 -2.99 5.52 12.90
CA GLN A 250 -3.72 5.01 14.07
C GLN A 250 -3.01 3.83 14.73
N PHE A 251 -1.69 3.78 14.56
CA PHE A 251 -0.81 2.70 15.01
C PHE A 251 0.40 3.27 15.70
N ARG A 252 1.17 2.38 16.32
CA ARG A 252 2.39 2.79 16.97
C ARG A 252 3.45 3.25 15.98
N LEU A 253 4.19 4.32 16.28
CA LEU A 253 5.18 4.89 15.36
C LEU A 253 6.26 3.88 14.95
N VAL A 254 6.60 2.96 15.86
CA VAL A 254 7.58 1.87 15.65
C VAL A 254 7.23 0.96 14.46
N PHE A 255 5.98 0.98 14.03
CA PHE A 255 5.50 0.21 12.90
C PHE A 255 6.05 0.73 11.55
N GLN A 256 6.22 2.05 11.39
CA GLN A 256 6.69 2.64 10.13
C GLN A 256 8.09 2.18 9.69
N PRO A 257 9.15 2.24 10.53
CA PRO A 257 10.48 1.75 10.15
C PRO A 257 10.48 0.27 9.71
N MET A 258 9.68 -0.57 10.37
CA MET A 258 9.54 -1.98 9.99
C MET A 258 8.94 -2.13 8.58
N LEU A 259 7.91 -1.35 8.25
CA LEU A 259 7.29 -1.35 6.92
C LEU A 259 8.23 -0.81 5.84
N ILE A 260 9.03 0.23 6.15
CA ILE A 260 10.10 0.75 5.27
C ILE A 260 11.08 -0.38 4.93
N VAL A 261 11.50 -1.16 5.93
CA VAL A 261 12.42 -2.30 5.73
C VAL A 261 11.77 -3.41 4.93
N ALA A 262 10.51 -3.75 5.19
CA ALA A 262 9.79 -4.78 4.44
C ALA A 262 9.72 -4.44 2.94
N ALA A 263 9.32 -3.21 2.61
CA ALA A 263 9.22 -2.74 1.23
C ALA A 263 10.59 -2.67 0.53
N SER A 264 11.55 -2.03 1.18
CA SER A 264 12.87 -1.77 0.59
C SER A 264 13.72 -3.02 0.42
N THR A 265 13.75 -3.92 1.40
CA THR A 265 14.58 -5.13 1.29
C THR A 265 14.05 -6.10 0.25
N LEU A 266 12.74 -6.25 0.11
CA LEU A 266 12.16 -7.05 -0.97
C LEU A 266 12.48 -6.45 -2.34
N ALA A 267 12.19 -5.16 -2.55
CA ALA A 267 12.32 -4.53 -3.87
C ALA A 267 13.78 -4.28 -4.28
N LEU A 268 14.60 -3.67 -3.41
CA LEU A 268 15.94 -3.19 -3.75
C LEU A 268 16.97 -4.30 -3.81
N VAL A 269 16.90 -5.30 -2.92
CA VAL A 269 17.77 -6.49 -2.99
C VAL A 269 17.45 -7.26 -4.28
N SER A 270 16.17 -7.43 -4.62
CA SER A 270 15.76 -8.05 -5.89
C SER A 270 16.29 -7.27 -7.09
N ALA A 271 16.12 -5.94 -7.10
CA ALA A 271 16.57 -5.08 -8.18
C ALA A 271 18.09 -5.24 -8.39
N ARG A 272 18.86 -5.05 -7.30
CA ARG A 272 20.32 -5.11 -7.34
C ARG A 272 20.85 -6.46 -7.78
N TYR A 273 20.25 -7.53 -7.28
CA TYR A 273 20.64 -8.89 -7.64
C TYR A 273 20.31 -9.21 -9.10
N THR A 274 19.16 -8.72 -9.61
CA THR A 274 18.66 -9.01 -10.95
C THR A 274 19.35 -8.19 -12.04
N LEU A 275 19.54 -6.89 -11.80
CA LEU A 275 19.89 -5.90 -12.84
C LEU A 275 21.30 -5.35 -12.73
N GLY A 276 22.02 -5.64 -11.65
CA GLY A 276 23.41 -5.25 -11.51
C GLY A 276 23.59 -3.86 -10.90
N ARG A 277 24.78 -3.28 -11.10
CA ARG A 277 25.24 -2.09 -10.38
C ARG A 277 24.33 -0.89 -10.60
N GLY A 278 24.03 -0.16 -9.53
CA GLY A 278 23.27 1.09 -9.56
C GLY A 278 21.76 0.92 -9.71
N SER A 279 21.24 -0.30 -9.91
CA SER A 279 19.81 -0.49 -10.12
C SER A 279 18.98 -0.20 -8.87
N ALA A 280 19.51 -0.41 -7.66
CA ALA A 280 18.77 -0.07 -6.44
C ALA A 280 18.59 1.44 -6.30
N VAL A 281 19.64 2.21 -6.59
CA VAL A 281 19.60 3.68 -6.58
C VAL A 281 18.65 4.20 -7.65
N VAL A 282 18.75 3.71 -8.89
CA VAL A 282 17.86 4.15 -9.97
C VAL A 282 16.39 3.77 -9.69
N ALA A 283 16.12 2.62 -9.05
CA ALA A 283 14.77 2.25 -8.61
C ALA A 283 14.21 3.23 -7.58
N VAL A 284 15.02 3.65 -6.61
CA VAL A 284 14.63 4.67 -5.61
C VAL A 284 14.41 6.03 -6.28
N LEU A 285 15.30 6.47 -7.18
CA LEU A 285 15.13 7.75 -7.87
C LEU A 285 13.84 7.78 -8.71
N PHE A 286 13.51 6.68 -9.38
CA PHE A 286 12.23 6.55 -10.06
C PHE A 286 11.06 6.59 -9.09
N ALA A 287 11.11 5.84 -7.99
CA ALA A 287 10.05 5.83 -6.99
C ALA A 287 9.83 7.22 -6.37
N PHE A 288 10.91 7.91 -6.02
CA PHE A 288 10.89 9.27 -5.51
C PHE A 288 10.29 10.26 -6.51
N LEU A 289 10.67 10.17 -7.80
CA LEU A 289 10.12 11.02 -8.84
C LEU A 289 8.62 10.81 -9.01
N VAL A 290 8.16 9.55 -9.12
CA VAL A 290 6.73 9.24 -9.28
C VAL A 290 5.92 9.71 -8.08
N ARG A 291 6.37 9.38 -6.86
CA ARG A 291 5.68 9.81 -5.63
C ARG A 291 5.72 11.33 -5.46
N GLY A 292 6.82 11.99 -5.84
CA GLY A 292 6.95 13.44 -5.81
C GLY A 292 6.01 14.15 -6.79
N VAL A 293 5.88 13.64 -8.01
CA VAL A 293 4.89 14.15 -8.98
C VAL A 293 3.48 14.00 -8.42
N VAL A 294 3.12 12.85 -7.86
CA VAL A 294 1.80 12.63 -7.26
C VAL A 294 1.56 13.56 -6.07
N ALA A 295 2.54 13.73 -5.16
CA ALA A 295 2.43 14.63 -4.02
C ALA A 295 2.23 16.10 -4.43
N VAL A 296 2.91 16.54 -5.50
CA VAL A 296 2.72 17.89 -6.09
C VAL A 296 1.34 18.03 -6.77
N LEU A 297 0.88 17.01 -7.48
CA LEU A 297 -0.46 17.02 -8.10
C LEU A 297 -1.55 17.09 -7.02
N VAL A 298 -1.49 16.22 -6.00
CA VAL A 298 -2.52 16.11 -4.97
C VAL A 298 -2.51 17.30 -4.01
N GLY A 299 -1.32 17.63 -3.48
CA GLY A 299 -1.19 18.68 -2.49
C GLY A 299 -1.42 20.07 -3.10
N PRO A 300 -0.38 20.70 -3.70
CA PRO A 300 -0.47 22.09 -4.17
C PRO A 300 -1.39 22.31 -5.35
N ILE A 301 -1.51 21.38 -6.31
CA ILE A 301 -2.32 21.61 -7.51
C ILE A 301 -3.81 21.36 -7.26
N LEU A 302 -4.17 20.24 -6.63
CA LEU A 302 -5.56 19.92 -6.31
C LEU A 302 -6.03 20.50 -4.96
N GLY A 303 -5.11 21.09 -4.18
CA GLY A 303 -5.41 21.79 -2.94
C GLY A 303 -5.75 20.88 -1.77
N ALA A 304 -5.37 19.61 -1.81
CA ALA A 304 -5.61 18.65 -0.73
C ALA A 304 -4.47 18.66 0.31
N PRO A 305 -4.65 18.01 1.49
CA PRO A 305 -3.57 17.81 2.47
C PRO A 305 -2.28 17.30 1.82
N HIS A 306 -1.14 17.83 2.27
CA HIS A 306 0.17 17.46 1.73
C HIS A 306 0.70 16.20 2.40
N ASN A 307 1.43 15.38 1.66
CA ASN A 307 2.06 14.17 2.18
C ASN A 307 3.56 14.15 1.92
N VAL A 308 4.29 13.53 2.83
CA VAL A 308 5.74 13.30 2.75
C VAL A 308 5.98 11.81 2.80
N PHE A 309 6.85 11.27 1.96
CA PHE A 309 7.05 9.83 1.85
C PHE A 309 8.49 9.42 2.16
N PRO A 310 8.75 8.15 2.52
CA PRO A 310 10.10 7.68 2.77
C PRO A 310 10.98 7.83 1.54
N LEU A 311 12.22 8.23 1.75
CA LEU A 311 13.21 8.49 0.71
C LEU A 311 13.82 7.20 0.18
N TYR A 312 14.02 6.19 1.04
CA TYR A 312 14.66 4.89 0.74
C TYR A 312 16.11 4.96 0.23
N LEU A 313 16.69 6.15 0.04
CA LEU A 313 18.02 6.33 -0.56
C LEU A 313 19.12 5.75 0.32
N GLY A 314 19.02 5.92 1.65
CA GLY A 314 19.96 5.33 2.60
C GLY A 314 20.02 3.81 2.47
N VAL A 315 18.86 3.17 2.38
CA VAL A 315 18.75 1.72 2.17
C VAL A 315 19.32 1.31 0.80
N ALA A 316 19.04 2.04 -0.28
CA ALA A 316 19.57 1.74 -1.60
C ALA A 316 21.11 1.81 -1.65
N VAL A 317 21.71 2.82 -1.02
CA VAL A 317 23.16 2.94 -0.89
C VAL A 317 23.74 1.73 -0.15
N VAL A 318 23.13 1.32 0.97
CA VAL A 318 23.54 0.12 1.69
C VAL A 318 23.47 -1.12 0.80
N VAL A 319 22.38 -1.32 0.06
CA VAL A 319 22.23 -2.46 -0.87
C VAL A 319 23.33 -2.47 -1.94
N GLU A 320 23.67 -1.31 -2.53
CA GLU A 320 24.75 -1.21 -3.52
C GLU A 320 26.14 -1.51 -2.92
N LEU A 321 26.41 -1.02 -1.71
CA LEU A 321 27.68 -1.28 -1.00
C LEU A 321 27.80 -2.75 -0.60
N MET A 322 26.74 -3.36 -0.08
CA MET A 322 26.71 -4.77 0.28
C MET A 322 26.92 -5.67 -0.93
N ALA A 323 26.56 -5.21 -2.14
CA ALA A 323 26.81 -5.94 -3.38
C ALA A 323 28.29 -5.98 -3.80
N LEU A 324 29.18 -5.22 -3.14
CA LEU A 324 30.64 -5.30 -3.35
C LEU A 324 31.26 -6.51 -2.62
N LEU A 325 30.55 -7.07 -1.63
CA LEU A 325 31.05 -8.20 -0.86
C LEU A 325 31.04 -9.48 -1.71
N PRO A 326 32.07 -10.36 -1.56
CA PRO A 326 32.09 -11.67 -2.22
C PRO A 326 30.88 -12.56 -1.89
N LEU A 327 30.18 -12.26 -0.78
CA LEU A 327 29.00 -12.96 -0.32
C LEU A 327 27.87 -12.98 -1.35
N ILE A 328 27.81 -12.01 -2.28
CA ILE A 328 26.80 -11.97 -3.36
C ILE A 328 26.75 -13.25 -4.21
N ARG A 329 27.83 -14.05 -4.22
CA ARG A 329 27.88 -15.39 -4.85
C ARG A 329 27.06 -16.45 -4.10
N LYS A 330 26.62 -16.17 -2.87
CA LYS A 330 25.69 -16.97 -2.05
C LYS A 330 24.40 -16.15 -1.85
N PRO A 331 23.48 -16.13 -2.83
CA PRO A 331 22.49 -15.06 -2.96
C PRO A 331 21.55 -14.94 -1.76
N VAL A 332 21.07 -16.06 -1.23
CA VAL A 332 20.16 -16.07 -0.06
C VAL A 332 20.87 -15.51 1.19
N TRP A 333 22.12 -15.90 1.42
CA TRP A 333 22.91 -15.37 2.54
C TRP A 333 23.24 -13.90 2.35
N TRP A 334 23.62 -13.51 1.14
CA TRP A 334 23.84 -12.11 0.81
C TRP A 334 22.58 -11.26 1.01
N GLY A 335 21.43 -11.74 0.57
CA GLY A 335 20.14 -11.09 0.76
C GLY A 335 19.81 -10.92 2.25
N ALA A 336 19.95 -11.98 3.04
CA ALA A 336 19.74 -11.94 4.49
C ALA A 336 20.65 -10.92 5.20
N VAL A 337 21.95 -10.94 4.90
CA VAL A 337 22.94 -10.02 5.51
C VAL A 337 22.74 -8.58 5.02
N THR A 338 22.37 -8.38 3.77
CA THR A 338 22.01 -7.06 3.22
C THR A 338 20.73 -6.54 3.89
N GLY A 339 19.77 -7.42 4.16
CA GLY A 339 18.56 -7.14 4.91
C GLY A 339 18.82 -6.65 6.34
N LEU A 340 19.74 -7.30 7.05
CA LEU A 340 20.24 -6.85 8.35
C LEU A 340 20.88 -5.44 8.26
N ALA A 341 21.75 -5.22 7.28
CA ALA A 341 22.41 -3.93 7.08
C ALA A 341 21.39 -2.81 6.73
N ALA A 342 20.39 -3.13 5.90
CA ALA A 342 19.30 -2.23 5.55
C ALA A 342 18.44 -1.86 6.78
N ALA A 343 18.12 -2.84 7.62
CA ALA A 343 17.33 -2.64 8.84
C ALA A 343 18.07 -1.93 9.97
N THR A 344 19.38 -1.73 9.85
CA THR A 344 20.21 -1.06 10.85
C THR A 344 20.74 0.26 10.28
N VAL A 345 21.82 0.19 9.49
CA VAL A 345 22.46 1.35 8.86
C VAL A 345 21.52 2.04 7.87
N GLY A 346 20.74 1.27 7.11
CA GLY A 346 19.78 1.83 6.16
C GLY A 346 18.68 2.64 6.85
N LEU A 347 18.10 2.13 7.94
CA LEU A 347 17.12 2.87 8.75
C LEU A 347 17.74 4.08 9.46
N TRP A 348 18.98 3.98 9.94
CA TRP A 348 19.69 5.12 10.49
C TRP A 348 19.91 6.24 9.45
N LEU A 349 20.19 5.90 8.20
CA LEU A 349 20.27 6.91 7.13
C LEU A 349 18.87 7.46 6.78
N GLU A 350 17.84 6.63 6.83
CA GLU A 350 16.45 7.02 6.57
C GLU A 350 15.93 7.99 7.66
N SER A 351 16.32 7.79 8.92
CA SER A 351 15.90 8.66 10.02
C SER A 351 16.35 10.11 9.85
N LEU A 352 17.43 10.36 9.08
CA LEU A 352 17.87 11.72 8.73
C LEU A 352 16.90 12.45 7.81
N TRP A 353 16.18 11.71 6.97
CA TRP A 353 15.09 12.22 6.13
C TRP A 353 13.82 12.37 6.94
N VAL A 354 13.45 11.33 7.70
CA VAL A 354 12.26 11.33 8.56
C VAL A 354 12.30 12.52 9.52
N GLY A 355 13.39 12.69 10.27
CA GLY A 355 13.54 13.79 11.23
C GLY A 355 13.58 15.20 10.63
N ARG A 356 13.66 15.34 9.30
CA ARG A 356 13.61 16.64 8.62
C ARG A 356 12.29 16.92 7.91
N MET A 357 11.61 15.88 7.45
CA MET A 357 10.54 16.01 6.48
C MET A 357 9.20 15.51 7.03
N PHE A 358 9.20 14.49 7.88
CA PHE A 358 7.96 13.97 8.46
C PHE A 358 7.47 14.85 9.61
N VAL A 359 6.16 14.80 9.84
CA VAL A 359 5.54 15.46 10.99
C VAL A 359 6.05 14.80 12.27
N ASP A 360 5.95 13.48 12.36
CA ASP A 360 6.39 12.67 13.49
C ASP A 360 7.81 12.11 13.26
N PRO A 361 8.85 12.68 13.91
CA PRO A 361 10.21 12.12 13.87
C PRO A 361 10.32 10.86 14.75
N TRP A 362 11.34 10.03 14.51
CA TRP A 362 11.62 8.88 15.39
C TRP A 362 12.44 9.29 16.61
N PRO A 363 11.87 9.30 17.84
CA PRO A 363 12.62 9.54 19.06
C PRO A 363 13.68 8.47 19.31
N THR A 364 14.56 8.70 20.30
CA THR A 364 15.67 7.77 20.56
C THR A 364 15.21 6.55 21.36
N ASN A 365 14.25 6.74 22.26
CA ASN A 365 13.71 5.68 23.11
C ASN A 365 13.08 4.50 22.35
N MET A 366 12.53 4.71 21.15
CA MET A 366 11.88 3.65 20.37
C MET A 366 12.86 2.74 19.61
N TRP A 367 14.15 3.12 19.49
CA TRP A 367 15.13 2.38 18.68
C TRP A 367 15.32 0.90 19.06
N PRO A 368 15.35 0.51 20.35
CA PRO A 368 15.48 -0.90 20.72
C PRO A 368 14.35 -1.76 20.15
N GLU A 369 13.10 -1.30 20.26
CA GLU A 369 11.95 -2.04 19.72
C GLU A 369 11.88 -1.95 18.20
N LEU A 370 12.16 -0.78 17.63
CA LEU A 370 12.31 -0.55 16.20
C LEU A 370 13.24 -1.60 15.59
N LEU A 371 14.44 -1.79 16.16
CA LEU A 371 15.41 -2.76 15.68
C LEU A 371 14.93 -4.21 15.92
N ALA A 372 14.30 -4.49 17.06
CA ALA A 372 13.74 -5.81 17.36
C ALA A 372 12.67 -6.24 16.34
N MET A 373 11.89 -5.30 15.80
CA MET A 373 10.91 -5.55 14.75
C MET A 373 11.53 -5.53 13.34
N ALA A 374 12.33 -4.52 13.03
CA ALA A 374 12.83 -4.27 11.69
C ALA A 374 13.91 -5.28 11.27
N VAL A 375 14.80 -5.71 12.17
CA VAL A 375 15.91 -6.62 11.82
C VAL A 375 15.43 -7.99 11.32
N PRO A 376 14.53 -8.71 12.04
CA PRO A 376 13.99 -9.97 11.53
C PRO A 376 13.28 -9.81 10.19
N VAL A 377 12.49 -8.75 10.04
CA VAL A 377 11.77 -8.42 8.80
C VAL A 377 12.74 -8.13 7.66
N GLY A 378 13.81 -7.38 7.92
CA GLY A 378 14.83 -7.07 6.92
C GLY A 378 15.60 -8.29 6.46
N ILE A 379 16.00 -9.17 7.38
CA ILE A 379 16.65 -10.45 7.06
C ILE A 379 15.73 -11.31 6.18
N ALA A 380 14.46 -11.43 6.55
CA ALA A 380 13.47 -12.21 5.80
C ALA A 380 13.19 -11.60 4.42
N GLY A 381 12.94 -10.29 4.35
CA GLY A 381 12.67 -9.54 3.13
C GLY A 381 13.86 -9.55 2.17
N GLY A 382 15.08 -9.41 2.68
CA GLY A 382 16.30 -9.51 1.88
C GLY A 382 16.55 -10.92 1.34
N ALA A 383 16.29 -11.97 2.13
CA ALA A 383 16.34 -13.35 1.65
C ALA A 383 15.29 -13.63 0.56
N LEU A 384 14.06 -13.13 0.73
CA LEU A 384 13.01 -13.20 -0.30
C LEU A 384 13.38 -12.42 -1.56
N GLY A 385 13.94 -11.23 -1.40
CA GLY A 385 14.37 -10.41 -2.53
C GLY A 385 15.48 -11.08 -3.34
N ALA A 386 16.43 -11.73 -2.66
CA ALA A 386 17.42 -12.56 -3.33
C ALA A 386 16.79 -13.76 -4.06
N LEU A 387 15.81 -14.45 -3.45
CA LEU A 387 15.10 -15.55 -4.11
C LEU A 387 14.35 -15.08 -5.37
N LEU A 388 13.67 -13.94 -5.30
CA LEU A 388 13.00 -13.35 -6.46
C LEU A 388 14.03 -12.99 -7.54
N GLY A 389 15.16 -12.39 -7.17
CA GLY A 389 16.23 -12.10 -8.12
C GLY A 389 16.85 -13.34 -8.76
N MET A 390 16.99 -14.45 -8.03
CA MET A 390 17.41 -15.74 -8.58
C MET A 390 16.40 -16.26 -9.62
N VAL A 391 15.10 -16.13 -9.36
CA VAL A 391 14.03 -16.48 -10.32
C VAL A 391 14.19 -15.66 -11.60
N LEU A 392 14.29 -14.34 -11.48
CA LEU A 392 14.35 -13.39 -12.62
C LEU A 392 15.67 -13.47 -13.41
N ARG A 393 16.66 -14.22 -12.90
CA ARG A 393 17.92 -14.56 -13.56
C ARG A 393 17.96 -15.99 -14.12
N GLY A 394 16.92 -16.80 -13.92
CA GLY A 394 16.92 -18.19 -14.36
C GLY A 394 17.83 -19.12 -13.53
N GLU A 395 18.21 -18.71 -12.34
CA GLU A 395 19.20 -19.40 -11.51
C GLU A 395 18.61 -20.61 -10.75
N PRO A 396 19.47 -21.56 -10.32
CA PRO A 396 18.99 -22.71 -9.57
C PRO A 396 18.51 -22.27 -8.19
N LEU A 397 17.24 -22.54 -7.88
CA LEU A 397 16.69 -22.29 -6.55
C LEU A 397 17.20 -23.30 -5.51
N PRO A 398 17.25 -22.92 -4.22
CA PRO A 398 17.46 -23.88 -3.14
C PRO A 398 16.44 -25.02 -3.16
N ARG A 399 16.77 -26.12 -2.46
CA ARG A 399 15.87 -27.28 -2.30
C ARG A 399 14.47 -26.84 -1.84
N PRO A 400 13.40 -27.55 -2.24
CA PRO A 400 12.01 -27.12 -1.99
C PRO A 400 11.70 -26.76 -0.54
N SER A 401 12.21 -27.54 0.43
CA SER A 401 12.01 -27.26 1.86
C SER A 401 12.60 -25.93 2.30
N VAL A 402 13.78 -25.55 1.79
CA VAL A 402 14.45 -24.29 2.15
C VAL A 402 13.68 -23.11 1.59
N ARG A 403 13.37 -23.10 0.29
CA ARG A 403 12.66 -21.96 -0.31
C ARG A 403 11.23 -21.79 0.22
N ARG A 404 10.52 -22.89 0.51
CA ARG A 404 9.19 -22.84 1.16
C ARG A 404 9.31 -22.36 2.60
N GLY A 405 10.29 -22.87 3.35
CA GLY A 405 10.57 -22.45 4.71
C GLY A 405 10.89 -20.96 4.81
N LEU A 406 11.64 -20.39 3.85
CA LEU A 406 11.93 -18.97 3.80
C LEU A 406 10.67 -18.12 3.56
N VAL A 407 9.79 -18.53 2.65
CA VAL A 407 8.51 -17.82 2.41
C VAL A 407 7.61 -17.88 3.65
N VAL A 408 7.44 -19.07 4.25
CA VAL A 408 6.63 -19.23 5.46
C VAL A 408 7.22 -18.42 6.62
N ALA A 409 8.54 -18.49 6.84
CA ALA A 409 9.21 -17.73 7.88
C ALA A 409 9.03 -16.22 7.68
N ALA A 410 9.16 -15.71 6.44
CA ALA A 410 8.95 -14.30 6.15
C ALA A 410 7.51 -13.85 6.46
N VAL A 411 6.50 -14.65 6.11
CA VAL A 411 5.09 -14.37 6.45
C VAL A 411 4.89 -14.35 7.97
N LEU A 412 5.43 -15.34 8.69
CA LEU A 412 5.28 -15.42 10.15
C LEU A 412 6.01 -14.30 10.87
N ILE A 413 7.22 -13.93 10.41
CA ILE A 413 8.01 -12.82 10.96
C ILE A 413 7.29 -11.50 10.72
N ALA A 414 6.81 -11.24 9.50
CA ALA A 414 6.04 -10.04 9.20
C ALA A 414 4.74 -10.00 10.02
N ALA A 415 4.02 -11.11 10.14
CA ALA A 415 2.81 -11.20 10.94
C ALA A 415 3.07 -10.92 12.42
N ALA A 416 4.15 -11.47 13.00
CA ALA A 416 4.53 -11.23 14.40
C ALA A 416 4.92 -9.76 14.63
N ALA A 417 5.72 -9.17 13.72
CA ALA A 417 6.10 -7.76 13.80
C ALA A 417 4.87 -6.84 13.65
N THR A 418 3.96 -7.14 12.71
CA THR A 418 2.70 -6.41 12.55
C THR A 418 1.82 -6.54 13.80
N ALA A 419 1.67 -7.74 14.35
CA ALA A 419 0.90 -7.94 15.58
C ALA A 419 1.45 -7.12 16.75
N ASN A 420 2.78 -6.97 16.84
CA ASN A 420 3.40 -6.12 17.85
C ASN A 420 3.16 -4.61 17.59
N GLY A 421 3.28 -4.16 16.34
CA GLY A 421 3.05 -2.76 15.97
C GLY A 421 1.60 -2.31 16.12
N LEU A 422 0.64 -3.24 16.01
CA LEU A 422 -0.79 -3.01 16.21
C LEU A 422 -1.24 -3.17 17.67
N ARG A 423 -0.37 -3.69 18.55
CA ARG A 423 -0.69 -3.86 19.97
C ARG A 423 -0.54 -2.52 20.69
N VAL A 424 -1.61 -2.07 21.34
CA VAL A 424 -1.64 -0.81 22.09
C VAL A 424 -2.28 -1.03 23.45
N ASP A 425 -1.87 -0.21 24.41
CA ASP A 425 -2.43 -0.14 25.75
C ASP A 425 -3.16 1.20 25.92
N VAL A 426 -4.42 1.14 26.36
CA VAL A 426 -5.26 2.31 26.66
C VAL A 426 -5.37 2.42 28.18
N PRO A 427 -5.06 3.58 28.78
CA PRO A 427 -5.04 3.72 30.22
C PRO A 427 -6.46 3.78 30.78
N GLU A 428 -6.76 3.02 31.84
CA GLU A 428 -8.12 2.95 32.41
C GLU A 428 -8.48 4.15 33.28
N ASN A 429 -7.50 4.75 33.96
CA ASN A 429 -7.71 5.81 34.97
C ASN A 429 -6.93 7.09 34.64
N ALA A 430 -6.68 7.35 33.36
CA ALA A 430 -6.00 8.56 32.92
C ALA A 430 -6.96 9.58 32.33
N SER A 431 -6.66 10.86 32.55
CA SER A 431 -7.46 11.98 32.04
C SER A 431 -6.56 13.18 31.73
N ALA A 432 -7.11 14.17 31.04
CA ALA A 432 -6.46 15.45 30.84
C ALA A 432 -7.42 16.59 31.17
N THR A 433 -6.93 17.54 31.97
CA THR A 433 -7.55 18.86 32.11
C THR A 433 -7.00 19.76 31.01
N VAL A 434 -7.88 20.28 30.16
CA VAL A 434 -7.53 21.11 29.02
C VAL A 434 -8.17 22.48 29.19
N ARG A 435 -7.36 23.53 29.08
CA ARG A 435 -7.79 24.92 29.03
C ARG A 435 -7.54 25.47 27.62
N LEU A 436 -8.61 25.91 26.98
CA LEU A 436 -8.56 26.48 25.64
C LEU A 436 -8.63 28.00 25.71
N GLN A 437 -7.74 28.65 24.96
CA GLN A 437 -7.75 30.10 24.74
C GLN A 437 -8.01 30.38 23.26
N ASP A 438 -8.87 31.36 22.98
CA ASP A 438 -9.15 31.75 21.60
C ASP A 438 -7.92 32.41 20.97
N ALA A 439 -7.55 31.94 19.78
CA ALA A 439 -6.50 32.52 18.97
C ALA A 439 -7.09 33.41 17.87
N ALA A 440 -6.21 34.05 17.08
CA ALA A 440 -6.64 34.77 15.89
C ALA A 440 -7.47 33.83 14.98
N PRO A 441 -8.68 34.21 14.58
CA PRO A 441 -9.54 33.36 13.78
C PRO A 441 -8.93 33.16 12.39
N ALA A 442 -9.03 31.94 11.87
CA ALA A 442 -8.75 31.64 10.47
C ALA A 442 -10.05 31.80 9.64
N PRO A 443 -9.97 31.98 8.30
CA PRO A 443 -11.15 31.95 7.45
C PRO A 443 -11.97 30.69 7.72
N GLY A 444 -13.19 30.87 8.23
CA GLY A 444 -14.12 29.78 8.49
C GLY A 444 -14.48 29.54 9.95
N GLY A 445 -13.70 29.97 10.95
CA GLY A 445 -14.15 29.85 12.34
C GLY A 445 -13.11 29.91 13.45
N ARG A 446 -13.51 29.37 14.61
CA ARG A 446 -12.82 29.49 15.90
C ARG A 446 -11.53 28.66 15.94
N MET A 447 -10.41 29.33 16.16
CA MET A 447 -9.11 28.71 16.42
C MET A 447 -8.78 28.80 17.91
N VAL A 448 -8.15 27.78 18.48
CA VAL A 448 -7.79 27.73 19.90
C VAL A 448 -6.36 27.28 20.11
N THR A 449 -5.74 27.75 21.19
CA THR A 449 -4.53 27.17 21.78
C THR A 449 -4.90 26.42 23.05
N ALA A 450 -4.17 25.36 23.39
CA ALA A 450 -4.45 24.48 24.51
C ALA A 450 -3.32 24.50 25.56
N ASP A 451 -3.71 24.57 26.83
CA ASP A 451 -2.88 24.27 28.00
C ASP A 451 -3.42 22.97 28.63
N VAL A 452 -2.58 21.95 28.71
CA VAL A 452 -2.98 20.56 28.95
C VAL A 452 -2.23 20.01 30.15
N THR A 453 -2.97 19.61 31.18
CA THR A 453 -2.44 18.91 32.35
C THR A 453 -2.95 17.47 32.39
N LEU A 454 -2.04 16.50 32.31
CA LEU A 454 -2.32 15.08 32.35
C LEU A 454 -2.46 14.58 33.81
N THR A 455 -3.34 13.61 34.01
CA THR A 455 -3.49 12.91 35.29
C THR A 455 -3.49 11.40 35.02
N PRO A 456 -2.57 10.63 35.64
CA PRO A 456 -1.50 11.08 36.53
C PRO A 456 -0.41 11.85 35.78
N THR A 457 0.42 12.62 36.51
CA THR A 457 1.46 13.49 35.90
C THR A 457 2.62 12.71 35.29
N ASP A 458 2.81 11.47 35.71
CA ASP A 458 3.83 10.53 35.21
C ASP A 458 3.30 9.58 34.12
N LEU A 459 2.11 9.86 33.55
CA LEU A 459 1.51 9.06 32.48
C LEU A 459 2.43 8.92 31.25
N VAL A 460 3.22 9.95 30.97
CA VAL A 460 4.08 10.05 29.78
C VAL A 460 5.51 10.29 30.23
N GLY A 461 6.44 9.52 29.67
CA GLY A 461 7.88 9.61 29.92
C GLY A 461 8.54 10.86 29.32
N ASP A 462 9.87 10.85 29.31
CA ASP A 462 10.65 12.03 28.94
C ASP A 462 10.89 12.22 27.43
N ASP A 463 10.76 11.16 26.64
CA ASP A 463 11.01 11.14 25.19
C ASP A 463 9.85 10.44 24.44
N PRO A 464 8.58 10.84 24.64
CA PRO A 464 7.45 10.16 24.00
C PRO A 464 7.51 10.28 22.48
N GLU A 465 6.95 9.31 21.75
CA GLU A 465 6.82 9.43 20.30
C GLU A 465 5.98 10.65 19.90
N TRP A 466 4.88 10.93 20.61
CA TRP A 466 4.22 12.23 20.52
C TRP A 466 3.27 12.53 21.68
N VAL A 467 3.16 13.83 21.99
CA VAL A 467 1.99 14.43 22.62
C VAL A 467 1.54 15.54 21.67
N GLN A 468 0.40 15.35 21.02
CA GLN A 468 0.01 16.23 19.90
C GLN A 468 -1.49 16.50 19.84
N ILE A 469 -1.87 17.61 19.23
CA ILE A 469 -3.25 17.85 18.82
C ILE A 469 -3.34 17.70 17.30
N LEU A 470 -4.24 16.80 16.88
CA LEU A 470 -4.58 16.56 15.48
C LEU A 470 -5.97 17.16 15.20
N GLY A 471 -6.05 18.03 14.21
CA GLY A 471 -7.27 18.54 13.61
C GLY A 471 -7.38 18.06 12.16
N TRP A 472 -8.48 17.42 11.77
CA TRP A 472 -8.72 16.94 10.41
C TRP A 472 -10.15 17.20 9.93
N GLN A 473 -10.43 16.96 8.65
CA GLN A 473 -11.74 17.16 7.99
C GLN A 473 -12.22 18.63 7.93
N GLY A 474 -11.27 19.55 7.82
CA GLY A 474 -11.52 20.99 7.72
C GLY A 474 -11.91 21.55 6.36
N GLY A 475 -12.03 20.70 5.34
CA GLY A 475 -12.15 21.09 3.94
C GLY A 475 -10.82 21.05 3.17
N THR A 476 -10.84 21.35 1.87
CA THR A 476 -9.63 21.46 1.03
C THR A 476 -9.48 22.87 0.49
N GLY A 477 -8.33 23.17 -0.09
CA GLY A 477 -8.04 24.45 -0.74
C GLY A 477 -7.32 25.42 0.21
N ALA A 478 -6.89 26.55 -0.34
CA ALA A 478 -6.06 27.51 0.37
C ALA A 478 -6.77 28.21 1.55
N ASP A 479 -8.10 28.26 1.52
CA ASP A 479 -8.90 28.93 2.55
C ASP A 479 -9.09 28.06 3.82
N SER A 480 -8.84 26.76 3.73
CA SER A 480 -8.88 25.86 4.89
C SER A 480 -7.51 25.78 5.55
N PRO A 481 -7.38 26.03 6.87
CA PRO A 481 -6.13 25.86 7.61
C PRO A 481 -5.46 24.53 7.29
N GLY A 482 -4.19 24.57 6.88
CA GLY A 482 -3.43 23.35 6.52
C GLY A 482 -4.08 22.49 5.42
N ARG A 483 -5.03 23.04 4.65
CA ARG A 483 -5.85 22.35 3.65
C ARG A 483 -6.67 21.19 4.23
N GLY A 484 -7.18 21.37 5.45
CA GLY A 484 -8.01 20.38 6.12
C GLY A 484 -7.28 19.46 7.08
N LEU A 485 -5.98 19.68 7.30
CA LEU A 485 -5.16 18.94 8.25
C LEU A 485 -4.26 19.90 9.04
N VAL A 486 -4.35 19.87 10.37
CA VAL A 486 -3.50 20.64 11.28
C VAL A 486 -3.00 19.71 12.37
N ILE A 487 -1.67 19.58 12.49
CA ILE A 487 -1.04 18.78 13.53
C ILE A 487 -0.12 19.67 14.34
N ASP A 488 -0.30 19.73 15.66
CA ASP A 488 0.53 20.49 16.59
C ASP A 488 1.20 19.56 17.62
N HIS A 489 2.53 19.50 17.63
CA HIS A 489 3.28 18.83 18.69
C HIS A 489 3.36 19.75 19.89
N LEU A 490 2.85 19.31 21.02
CA LEU A 490 2.80 20.14 22.22
C LEU A 490 4.19 20.24 22.85
N GLN A 491 4.50 21.43 23.34
CA GLN A 491 5.70 21.67 24.12
C GLN A 491 5.47 21.24 25.57
N ARG A 492 6.33 20.35 26.08
CA ARG A 492 6.36 20.00 27.51
C ARG A 492 6.90 21.17 28.32
N VAL A 493 6.15 21.59 29.34
CA VAL A 493 6.56 22.63 30.30
C VAL A 493 7.17 21.98 31.54
N GLU A 494 6.49 20.97 32.08
CA GLU A 494 6.92 20.14 33.20
C GLU A 494 6.29 18.73 33.08
N PRO A 495 6.64 17.73 33.93
CA PRO A 495 6.02 16.41 33.87
C PRO A 495 4.48 16.48 33.94
N GLY A 496 3.82 15.94 32.90
CA GLY A 496 2.37 15.97 32.78
C GLY A 496 1.77 17.29 32.32
N HIS A 497 2.54 18.36 32.09
CA HIS A 497 2.04 19.66 31.63
C HIS A 497 2.60 20.03 30.26
N TYR A 498 1.68 20.32 29.33
CA TYR A 498 1.96 20.54 27.91
C TYR A 498 1.19 21.74 27.39
N VAL A 499 1.78 22.49 26.47
CA VAL A 499 1.14 23.65 25.82
C VAL A 499 1.23 23.54 24.29
N SER A 500 0.15 23.91 23.60
CA SER A 500 0.12 23.96 22.14
C SER A 500 1.11 24.99 21.60
N THR A 501 1.81 24.70 20.51
CA THR A 501 2.76 25.62 19.89
C THR A 501 2.15 26.48 18.79
N LYS A 502 0.97 26.09 18.29
CA LYS A 502 0.19 26.85 17.32
C LYS A 502 -1.32 26.65 17.48
N PRO A 503 -2.15 27.55 16.93
CA PRO A 503 -3.60 27.40 16.98
C PRO A 503 -4.12 26.19 16.20
N VAL A 504 -5.14 25.53 16.76
CA VAL A 504 -5.86 24.40 16.16
C VAL A 504 -7.34 24.75 15.98
N PRO A 505 -8.02 24.19 14.95
CA PRO A 505 -9.41 24.52 14.67
C PRO A 505 -10.37 23.83 15.67
N ALA A 506 -11.48 24.48 15.98
CA ALA A 506 -12.53 23.95 16.86
C ALA A 506 -13.95 24.39 16.42
N TYR A 507 -14.24 24.24 15.13
CA TYR A 507 -15.50 24.71 14.52
C TYR A 507 -15.94 23.85 13.32
N GLY A 508 -17.19 24.02 12.90
CA GLY A 508 -17.71 23.43 11.66
C GLY A 508 -17.57 21.91 11.64
N ASN A 509 -17.01 21.38 10.54
CA ASN A 509 -16.82 19.94 10.36
C ASN A 509 -15.47 19.42 10.88
N TRP A 510 -14.62 20.30 11.42
CA TRP A 510 -13.34 19.90 11.96
C TRP A 510 -13.53 18.88 13.08
N LYS A 511 -12.70 17.84 13.07
CA LYS A 511 -12.54 16.89 14.17
C LYS A 511 -11.18 17.20 14.80
N THR A 512 -11.14 17.50 16.09
CA THR A 512 -9.91 17.92 16.80
C THR A 512 -9.72 17.10 18.06
N VAL A 513 -8.54 16.49 18.21
CA VAL A 513 -8.25 15.49 19.23
C VAL A 513 -6.85 15.68 19.81
N LEU A 514 -6.72 15.56 21.13
CA LEU A 514 -5.45 15.42 21.82
C LEU A 514 -5.03 13.95 21.78
N ARG A 515 -3.82 13.65 21.32
CA ARG A 515 -3.25 12.31 21.15
C ARG A 515 -1.99 12.17 21.99
N VAL A 516 -1.80 11.01 22.58
CA VAL A 516 -0.62 10.65 23.36
C VAL A 516 -0.13 9.29 22.90
N HIS A 517 1.14 9.21 22.53
CA HIS A 517 1.86 7.98 22.24
C HIS A 517 3.17 7.93 23.03
N ASP A 518 3.33 6.88 23.83
CA ASP A 518 4.57 6.57 24.55
C ASP A 518 4.77 5.05 24.65
N GLY A 519 5.64 4.49 23.80
CA GLY A 519 5.86 3.05 23.72
C GLY A 519 4.60 2.29 23.30
N TYR A 520 3.99 1.53 24.22
CA TYR A 520 2.71 0.83 23.99
C TYR A 520 1.48 1.68 24.32
N LEU A 521 1.63 2.77 25.07
CA LEU A 521 0.55 3.71 25.33
C LEU A 521 0.16 4.38 24.02
N LEU A 522 -1.08 4.18 23.57
CA LEU A 522 -1.65 4.93 22.44
C LEU A 522 -3.09 5.29 22.76
N THR A 523 -3.33 6.58 22.99
CA THR A 523 -4.63 7.04 23.46
C THR A 523 -4.95 8.44 22.96
N ALA A 524 -6.24 8.75 22.96
CA ALA A 524 -6.73 10.02 22.47
C ALA A 524 -7.86 10.55 23.35
N LEU A 525 -8.10 11.86 23.24
CA LEU A 525 -9.15 12.57 23.93
C LEU A 525 -9.73 13.65 22.99
N PRO A 526 -11.04 13.64 22.71
CA PRO A 526 -11.63 14.61 21.79
C PRO A 526 -11.64 16.01 22.41
N VAL A 527 -11.16 17.01 21.67
CA VAL A 527 -11.22 18.43 22.02
C VAL A 527 -12.50 19.04 21.43
N TYR A 528 -12.70 18.83 20.14
CA TYR A 528 -13.88 19.27 19.38
C TYR A 528 -14.31 18.18 18.40
N MET A 529 -15.61 17.88 18.36
CA MET A 529 -16.23 17.02 17.34
C MET A 529 -17.62 17.57 17.01
N PRO A 530 -18.00 17.70 15.72
CA PRO A 530 -19.36 18.04 15.36
C PRO A 530 -20.36 16.96 15.80
N GLU A 531 -21.61 17.35 16.01
CA GLU A 531 -22.72 16.40 16.07
C GLU A 531 -22.86 15.73 14.70
N ASP A 532 -22.94 14.41 14.68
CA ASP A 532 -23.21 13.66 13.46
C ASP A 532 -24.44 12.76 13.67
N ARG A 533 -25.56 13.21 13.12
CA ARG A 533 -26.83 12.48 13.19
C ARG A 533 -26.86 11.24 12.29
N GLY A 534 -25.94 11.13 11.31
CA GLY A 534 -25.83 9.98 10.43
C GLY A 534 -25.38 8.71 11.16
N ILE A 535 -24.59 8.88 12.21
CA ILE A 535 -24.05 7.81 13.06
C ILE A 535 -24.52 7.89 14.52
N ASP A 536 -25.56 8.69 14.80
CA ASP A 536 -26.08 8.95 16.15
C ASP A 536 -25.00 9.38 17.17
N ALA A 537 -24.04 10.19 16.70
CA ALA A 537 -22.89 10.58 17.50
C ALA A 537 -23.04 12.02 18.00
N ALA A 538 -23.16 12.16 19.33
CA ALA A 538 -23.31 13.45 19.99
C ALA A 538 -22.06 14.34 19.83
N GLY A 539 -22.27 15.62 19.53
CA GLY A 539 -21.19 16.59 19.38
C GLY A 539 -20.38 16.78 20.66
N VAL A 540 -19.07 16.99 20.51
CA VAL A 540 -18.15 17.31 21.60
C VAL A 540 -17.75 18.78 21.49
N PRO A 541 -18.27 19.67 22.36
CA PRO A 541 -17.93 21.09 22.28
C PRO A 541 -16.52 21.36 22.82
N ALA A 542 -15.85 22.34 22.22
CA ALA A 542 -14.58 22.90 22.69
C ALA A 542 -14.84 23.96 23.77
N SER A 543 -15.30 23.56 24.96
CA SER A 543 -15.44 24.47 26.10
C SER A 543 -14.08 25.04 26.52
N ASN A 544 -14.06 26.25 27.08
CA ASN A 544 -12.81 26.92 27.48
C ASN A 544 -12.03 26.14 28.55
N GLU A 545 -12.70 25.30 29.33
CA GLU A 545 -12.06 24.38 30.27
C GLU A 545 -12.88 23.09 30.35
N PHE A 546 -12.20 21.95 30.37
CA PHE A 546 -12.82 20.65 30.61
C PHE A 546 -11.80 19.66 31.17
N ASN A 547 -12.30 18.62 31.83
CA ASN A 547 -11.54 17.43 32.18
C ASN A 547 -12.24 16.21 31.56
N ARG A 548 -11.50 15.42 30.77
CA ARG A 548 -12.04 14.24 30.08
C ARG A 548 -11.09 13.04 30.25
N PRO A 549 -11.61 11.81 30.30
CA PRO A 549 -10.78 10.62 30.31
C PRO A 549 -10.15 10.38 28.94
N PHE A 550 -8.99 9.73 28.94
CA PHE A 550 -8.39 9.17 27.75
C PHE A 550 -9.17 7.93 27.28
N VAL A 551 -9.27 7.76 25.96
CA VAL A 551 -9.98 6.63 25.34
C VAL A 551 -9.14 5.99 24.24
N SER A 552 -9.57 4.83 23.75
CA SER A 552 -8.96 4.21 22.58
C SER A 552 -9.05 5.15 21.38
N GLU A 553 -7.91 5.41 20.76
CA GLU A 553 -7.81 6.33 19.63
C GLU A 553 -8.75 5.95 18.48
N ILE A 554 -8.92 4.64 18.22
CA ILE A 554 -9.84 4.11 17.21
C ILE A 554 -11.28 4.57 17.45
N THR A 555 -11.71 4.72 18.71
CA THR A 555 -13.09 5.18 19.01
C THR A 555 -13.32 6.65 18.69
N VAL A 556 -12.24 7.42 18.51
CA VAL A 556 -12.29 8.84 18.20
C VAL A 556 -12.02 9.09 16.72
N LEU A 557 -11.03 8.42 16.13
CA LEU A 557 -10.66 8.59 14.71
C LEU A 557 -11.49 7.73 13.75
N GLN A 558 -12.07 6.63 14.22
CA GLN A 558 -13.02 5.80 13.47
C GLN A 558 -14.40 5.86 14.14
N ARG A 559 -14.87 7.08 14.39
CA ARG A 559 -16.16 7.32 15.07
C ARG A 559 -17.34 6.72 14.30
N GLU A 560 -17.17 6.51 13.00
CA GLU A 560 -18.13 5.94 12.06
C GLU A 560 -18.13 4.40 12.07
N ARG A 561 -17.21 3.77 12.81
CA ARG A 561 -17.14 2.31 12.96
C ARG A 561 -18.21 1.83 13.93
N SER A 562 -18.95 0.80 13.52
CA SER A 562 -19.92 0.13 14.36
C SER A 562 -19.26 -1.01 15.14
N PHE A 563 -19.53 -1.04 16.44
CA PHE A 563 -19.18 -2.14 17.33
C PHE A 563 -20.40 -3.01 17.67
N ASP A 564 -21.57 -2.70 17.08
CA ASP A 564 -22.82 -3.43 17.27
C ASP A 564 -22.96 -4.58 16.26
N HIS A 565 -22.15 -5.61 16.47
CA HIS A 565 -22.19 -6.84 15.67
C HIS A 565 -21.81 -8.05 16.51
N PRO A 566 -22.18 -9.28 16.11
CA PRO A 566 -21.73 -10.48 16.82
C PRO A 566 -20.20 -10.53 16.93
N SER A 567 -19.68 -10.88 18.11
CA SER A 567 -18.24 -10.84 18.41
C SER A 567 -17.39 -11.75 17.51
N TRP A 568 -17.97 -12.82 16.95
CA TRP A 568 -17.29 -13.73 16.03
C TRP A 568 -17.19 -13.20 14.60
N LEU A 569 -18.08 -12.28 14.20
CA LEU A 569 -18.25 -11.89 12.80
C LEU A 569 -17.02 -11.15 12.25
N LEU A 570 -16.48 -10.21 13.02
CA LEU A 570 -15.28 -9.46 12.66
C LEU A 570 -14.07 -10.39 12.47
N ALA A 571 -13.90 -11.35 13.38
CA ALA A 571 -12.82 -12.34 13.30
C ALA A 571 -12.96 -13.25 12.07
N ALA A 572 -14.17 -13.75 11.79
CA ALA A 572 -14.44 -14.58 10.63
C ALA A 572 -14.20 -13.83 9.31
N ALA A 573 -14.71 -12.59 9.19
CA ALA A 573 -14.51 -11.75 8.01
C ALA A 573 -13.01 -11.44 7.79
N SER A 574 -12.29 -11.08 8.85
CA SER A 574 -10.84 -10.85 8.81
C SER A 574 -10.06 -12.11 8.40
N LEU A 575 -10.49 -13.30 8.85
CA LEU A 575 -9.87 -14.57 8.50
C LEU A 575 -10.05 -14.90 7.00
N ILE A 576 -11.22 -14.60 6.43
CA ILE A 576 -11.46 -14.77 4.99
C ILE A 576 -10.47 -13.91 4.18
N VAL A 577 -10.35 -12.63 4.55
CA VAL A 577 -9.38 -11.71 3.92
C VAL A 577 -7.95 -12.25 4.06
N LEU A 578 -7.57 -12.73 5.24
CA LEU A 578 -6.26 -13.32 5.48
C LEU A 578 -6.01 -14.52 4.56
N ILE A 579 -6.97 -15.45 4.46
CA ILE A 579 -6.88 -16.62 3.58
C ILE A 579 -6.69 -16.19 2.13
N CYS A 580 -7.48 -15.23 1.63
CA CYS A 580 -7.34 -14.70 0.28
C CYS A 580 -5.95 -14.08 0.04
N SER A 581 -5.44 -13.32 1.00
CA SER A 581 -4.12 -12.69 0.95
C SER A 581 -2.99 -13.74 0.92
N LEU A 582 -3.09 -14.78 1.75
CA LEU A 582 -2.14 -15.89 1.78
C LEU A 582 -2.17 -16.71 0.49
N LEU A 583 -3.36 -16.89 -0.13
CA LEU A 583 -3.49 -17.53 -1.43
C LEU A 583 -2.79 -16.72 -2.54
N VAL A 584 -2.85 -15.39 -2.49
CA VAL A 584 -2.11 -14.52 -3.43
C VAL A 584 -0.60 -14.70 -3.26
N ILE A 585 -0.08 -14.62 -2.02
CA ILE A 585 1.35 -14.83 -1.73
C ILE A 585 1.78 -16.22 -2.20
N TRP A 586 0.98 -17.25 -1.91
CA TRP A 586 1.24 -18.61 -2.34
C TRP A 586 1.27 -18.73 -3.87
N ALA A 587 0.30 -18.12 -4.59
CA ALA A 587 0.21 -18.18 -6.03
C ALA A 587 1.41 -17.51 -6.70
N LEU A 588 1.84 -16.34 -6.21
CA LEU A 588 3.03 -15.64 -6.70
C LEU A 588 4.30 -16.46 -6.47
N ALA A 589 4.49 -17.00 -5.26
CA ALA A 589 5.64 -17.86 -4.94
C ALA A 589 5.66 -19.15 -5.76
N TRP A 590 4.49 -19.78 -5.96
CA TRP A 590 4.32 -20.95 -6.79
C TRP A 590 4.64 -20.65 -8.25
N GLY A 591 4.12 -19.56 -8.81
CA GLY A 591 4.34 -19.21 -10.21
C GLY A 591 5.79 -18.84 -10.49
N ALA A 592 6.43 -18.08 -9.59
CA ALA A 592 7.86 -17.79 -9.64
C ALA A 592 8.70 -19.08 -9.71
N ALA A 593 8.43 -20.03 -8.81
CA ALA A 593 9.10 -21.33 -8.82
C ALA A 593 8.79 -22.16 -10.07
N ARG A 594 7.54 -22.17 -10.53
CA ARG A 594 7.10 -22.89 -11.74
C ARG A 594 7.86 -22.41 -12.97
N ILE A 595 7.95 -21.09 -13.17
CA ILE A 595 8.59 -20.48 -14.33
C ILE A 595 10.06 -20.90 -14.40
N VAL A 596 10.84 -20.67 -13.34
CA VAL A 596 12.28 -20.94 -13.35
C VAL A 596 12.59 -22.44 -13.45
N LEU A 597 11.80 -23.31 -12.82
CA LEU A 597 12.02 -24.76 -12.88
C LEU A 597 11.74 -25.32 -14.28
N ALA A 598 10.67 -24.85 -14.93
CA ALA A 598 10.34 -25.25 -16.30
C ALA A 598 11.41 -24.77 -17.29
N TYR A 599 11.84 -23.51 -17.18
CA TYR A 599 12.91 -22.95 -18.00
C TYR A 599 14.20 -23.78 -17.88
N ARG A 600 14.64 -24.09 -16.65
CA ARG A 600 15.86 -24.87 -16.44
C ARG A 600 15.76 -26.31 -16.91
N ALA A 601 14.57 -26.90 -16.92
CA ALA A 601 14.37 -28.23 -17.51
C ALA A 601 14.52 -28.18 -19.03
N ASP A 602 13.95 -27.14 -19.66
CA ASP A 602 14.02 -26.92 -21.10
C ASP A 602 15.47 -26.69 -21.59
N VAL A 603 16.22 -25.78 -20.94
CA VAL A 603 17.64 -25.54 -21.25
C VAL A 603 18.49 -26.81 -21.14
N ARG A 604 18.23 -27.65 -20.12
CA ARG A 604 18.94 -28.92 -19.96
C ARG A 604 18.62 -29.90 -21.09
N ALA A 605 17.35 -29.97 -21.51
CA ALA A 605 16.94 -30.83 -22.62
C ALA A 605 17.60 -30.39 -23.93
N GLN A 606 17.64 -29.08 -24.21
CA GLN A 606 18.32 -28.54 -25.39
C GLN A 606 19.83 -28.81 -25.38
N GLY A 607 20.49 -28.65 -24.23
CA GLY A 607 21.91 -28.96 -24.07
C GLY A 607 22.23 -30.44 -24.34
N LEU A 608 21.42 -31.36 -23.82
CA LEU A 608 21.55 -32.80 -24.09
C LEU A 608 21.32 -33.13 -25.57
N ALA A 609 20.28 -32.57 -26.19
CA ALA A 609 20.02 -32.77 -27.61
C ALA A 609 21.16 -32.27 -28.51
N THR A 610 21.81 -31.18 -28.13
CA THR A 610 22.99 -30.65 -28.83
C THR A 610 24.21 -31.54 -28.64
N ALA A 611 24.40 -32.11 -27.45
CA ALA A 611 25.50 -33.01 -27.15
C ALA A 611 25.38 -34.37 -27.87
N VAL A 612 24.15 -34.86 -28.11
CA VAL A 612 23.89 -36.11 -28.86
C VAL A 612 24.09 -35.93 -30.38
N ARG A 613 24.00 -34.68 -30.88
CA ARG A 613 24.21 -34.35 -32.31
C ARG A 613 25.67 -34.05 -32.66
N ARG A 614 26.55 -33.94 -31.67
CA ARG A 614 28.00 -33.83 -31.83
C ARG A 614 28.62 -35.21 -31.60
#